data_AF-A0AAW6E5V9-F1
#
_entry.id   AF-A0AAW6E5V9-F1
#
_cell.length_a   1.000
_cell.length_b   1.000
_cell.length_c   1.000
_cell.angle_alpha   90.00
_cell.angle_beta   90.00
_cell.angle_gamma   90.00
#
_symmetry.space_group_name_H-M   'P 1'
#
loop_
_entity.id
_entity.type
_entity.pdbx_description
1 polymer ?
#
loop_
_entity_poly.entity_id
_entity_poly.type
_entity_poly.pdbx_seq_one_letter_code
_entity_poly.pdbx_strand_id
1 'polypeptide(L)'
;MNRVQFYPSPALVNLLKSDASSNGVSVSQFVTDLLEKYYGISAKKSISITQLTAIVLKEVEAYVQNKKAGERFDLYSASASYRNIDMVCNKKPSTIRASIGRSFSSKIGTTPFQNVKKCLDKGKQVLSRNNALVYEIF
;
A
#
# COMPACT_ATOMS: atom_id res chain seq x y z
N MET A 1 -6.38 19.71 -11.61
CA MET A 1 -5.84 18.34 -11.78
C MET A 1 -5.57 18.17 -13.27
N ASN A 2 -4.35 17.84 -13.67
CA ASN A 2 -4.00 17.70 -15.10
C ASN A 2 -4.07 16.23 -15.49
N ARG A 3 -4.71 15.92 -16.62
CA ARG A 3 -4.78 14.56 -17.18
C ARG A 3 -3.81 14.47 -18.35
N VAL A 4 -2.90 13.52 -18.28
CA VAL A 4 -2.03 13.13 -19.41
C VAL A 4 -2.48 11.75 -19.89
N GLN A 5 -2.75 11.61 -21.19
CA GLN A 5 -3.03 10.31 -21.81
C GLN A 5 -1.74 9.75 -22.40
N PHE A 6 -1.54 8.44 -22.23
CA PHE A 6 -0.35 7.74 -22.68
C PHE A 6 -0.79 6.54 -23.52
N TYR A 7 -0.18 6.38 -24.70
CA TYR A 7 -0.46 5.29 -25.65
C TYR A 7 0.79 4.42 -25.86
N PRO A 8 1.23 3.66 -24.84
CA PRO A 8 2.40 2.80 -24.91
C PRO A 8 2.17 1.58 -25.82
N SER A 9 3.27 0.98 -26.29
CA SER A 9 3.21 -0.32 -26.96
C SER A 9 2.71 -1.41 -25.99
N PRO A 10 2.12 -2.52 -26.50
CA PRO A 10 1.66 -3.63 -25.67
C PRO A 10 2.75 -4.20 -24.77
N ALA A 11 3.99 -4.28 -25.28
CA ALA A 11 5.14 -4.74 -24.50
C ALA A 11 5.40 -3.83 -23.28
N LEU A 12 5.38 -2.52 -23.48
CA LEU A 12 5.58 -1.56 -22.39
C LEU A 12 4.41 -1.59 -21.38
N VAL A 13 3.16 -1.78 -21.83
CA VAL A 13 2.00 -1.95 -20.94
C VAL A 13 2.21 -3.12 -19.99
N ASN A 14 2.70 -4.25 -20.50
CA ASN A 14 2.88 -5.46 -19.69
C ASN A 14 3.99 -5.28 -18.65
N LEU A 15 5.11 -4.64 -19.03
CA LEU A 15 6.19 -4.31 -18.09
C LEU A 15 5.70 -3.37 -16.99
N LEU A 16 5.03 -2.27 -17.36
CA LEU A 16 4.51 -1.30 -16.39
C LEU A 16 3.48 -1.93 -15.44
N LYS A 17 2.63 -2.85 -15.93
CA LYS A 17 1.69 -3.60 -15.09
C LYS A 17 2.41 -4.53 -14.13
N SER A 18 3.42 -5.26 -14.60
CA SER A 18 4.23 -6.17 -13.79
C SER A 18 4.94 -5.42 -12.67
N ASP A 19 5.60 -4.31 -13.00
CA ASP A 19 6.36 -3.53 -12.03
C ASP A 19 5.45 -2.83 -11.03
N ALA A 20 4.34 -2.24 -11.50
CA ALA A 20 3.35 -1.64 -10.62
C ALA A 20 2.76 -2.68 -9.65
N SER A 21 2.42 -3.87 -10.15
CA SER A 21 1.90 -4.97 -9.31
C SER A 21 2.93 -5.44 -8.29
N SER A 22 4.19 -5.61 -8.70
CA SER A 22 5.30 -6.03 -7.82
C SER A 22 5.53 -5.01 -6.70
N ASN A 23 5.41 -3.71 -7.01
CA ASN A 23 5.50 -2.64 -6.01
C ASN A 23 4.19 -2.37 -5.25
N GLY A 24 3.12 -3.10 -5.58
CA GLY A 24 1.81 -2.94 -4.94
C GLY A 24 1.12 -1.61 -5.23
N VAL A 25 1.40 -0.94 -6.34
CA VAL A 25 0.77 0.35 -6.70
C VAL A 25 0.01 0.25 -8.02
N SER A 26 -0.77 1.29 -8.35
CA SER A 26 -1.40 1.40 -9.66
C SER A 26 -0.36 1.75 -10.73
N VAL A 27 -0.62 1.37 -11.99
CA VAL A 27 0.23 1.75 -13.13
C VAL A 27 0.42 3.27 -13.22
N SER A 28 -0.65 4.04 -13.00
CA SER A 28 -0.57 5.50 -13.04
C SER A 28 0.36 6.06 -11.96
N GLN A 29 0.31 5.51 -10.73
CA GLN A 29 1.22 5.94 -9.66
C GLN A 29 2.66 5.56 -9.99
N PHE A 30 2.88 4.33 -10.45
CA PHE A 30 4.20 3.85 -10.84
C PHE A 30 4.83 4.72 -11.93
N VAL A 31 4.09 5.04 -13.00
CA VAL A 31 4.56 5.91 -14.08
C VAL A 31 4.83 7.32 -13.58
N THR A 32 3.98 7.86 -12.70
CA THR A 32 4.19 9.19 -12.11
C THR A 32 5.50 9.22 -11.31
N ASP A 33 5.72 8.22 -10.45
CA ASP A 33 6.95 8.11 -9.65
C ASP A 33 8.20 7.94 -10.53
N LEU A 34 8.09 7.16 -11.61
CA LEU A 34 9.16 6.98 -12.59
C LEU A 34 9.55 8.31 -13.25
N LEU A 35 8.56 9.10 -13.68
CA LEU A 35 8.79 10.40 -14.31
C LEU A 35 9.31 11.43 -13.29
N GLU A 36 8.74 11.50 -12.08
CA GLU A 36 9.26 12.37 -11.02
C GLU A 36 10.72 12.06 -10.71
N LYS A 37 11.11 10.77 -10.73
CA LYS A 37 12.50 10.33 -10.58
C LYS A 37 13.38 10.74 -11.77
N TYR A 38 12.92 10.50 -12.99
CA TYR A 38 13.65 10.87 -14.20
C TYR A 38 13.96 12.38 -14.25
N TYR A 39 13.01 13.22 -13.87
CA TYR A 39 13.17 14.68 -13.84
C TYR A 39 13.80 15.22 -12.53
N GLY A 40 14.24 14.35 -11.61
CA GLY A 40 14.84 14.77 -10.34
C GLY A 40 13.89 15.50 -9.38
N ILE A 41 12.57 15.45 -9.60
CA ILE A 41 11.56 16.06 -8.73
C ILE A 41 11.49 15.31 -7.41
N SER A 42 11.59 13.99 -7.45
CA SER A 42 11.62 13.14 -6.26
C SER A 42 12.94 13.23 -5.48
N ALA A 43 13.96 13.98 -5.92
CA ALA A 43 15.08 14.33 -5.03
C ALA A 43 14.68 15.38 -3.97
N LYS A 44 13.59 16.13 -4.21
CA LYS A 44 13.01 17.10 -3.25
C LYS A 44 11.99 16.48 -2.29
N LYS A 45 11.54 15.25 -2.55
CA LYS A 45 10.66 14.46 -1.67
C LYS A 45 11.48 13.29 -1.13
N SER A 46 11.49 13.03 0.17
CA SER A 46 12.41 12.01 0.72
C SER A 46 12.16 10.58 0.18
N ILE A 47 10.91 10.19 -0.10
CA ILE A 47 10.53 8.84 -0.54
C ILE A 47 9.27 8.91 -1.44
N SER A 48 9.21 8.16 -2.54
CA SER A 48 8.01 8.07 -3.40
C SER A 48 6.92 7.20 -2.79
N ILE A 49 5.65 7.34 -3.22
CA ILE A 49 4.55 6.50 -2.70
C ILE A 49 4.80 5.02 -3.03
N THR A 50 5.34 4.72 -4.20
CA THR A 50 5.73 3.35 -4.60
C THR A 50 6.76 2.76 -3.65
N GLN A 51 7.83 3.50 -3.36
CA GLN A 51 8.88 3.06 -2.43
C GLN A 51 8.34 2.87 -1.01
N LEU A 52 7.55 3.83 -0.53
CA LEU A 52 6.92 3.75 0.78
C LEU A 52 5.96 2.56 0.89
N THR A 53 5.19 2.28 -0.16
CA THR A 53 4.29 1.12 -0.20
C THR A 53 5.07 -0.18 -0.10
N ALA A 54 6.17 -0.33 -0.86
CA ALA A 54 7.03 -1.51 -0.79
C ALA A 54 7.64 -1.71 0.61
N ILE A 55 8.09 -0.63 1.26
CA ILE A 55 8.62 -0.67 2.63
C ILE A 55 7.54 -1.15 3.60
N VAL A 56 6.34 -0.55 3.55
CA VAL A 56 5.22 -0.94 4.43
C VAL A 56 4.83 -2.40 4.22
N LEU A 57 4.73 -2.87 2.97
CA LEU A 57 4.39 -4.27 2.69
C LEU A 57 5.44 -5.23 3.26
N LYS A 58 6.72 -4.92 3.14
CA LYS A 58 7.80 -5.73 3.70
C LYS A 58 7.78 -5.76 5.23
N GLU A 59 7.50 -4.63 5.88
CA GLU A 59 7.34 -4.57 7.34
C GLU A 59 6.14 -5.41 7.80
N VAL A 60 5.01 -5.35 7.09
CA VAL A 60 3.82 -6.15 7.41
C VAL A 60 4.07 -7.63 7.18
N GLU A 61 4.80 -8.02 6.13
CA GLU A 61 5.21 -9.40 5.91
C GLU A 61 6.03 -9.93 7.09
N ALA A 62 7.06 -9.19 7.50
CA ALA A 62 7.89 -9.54 8.65
C ALA A 62 7.07 -9.60 9.94
N TYR A 63 6.10 -8.69 10.12
CA TYR A 63 5.19 -8.72 11.26
C TYR A 63 4.37 -10.01 11.28
N VAL A 64 3.71 -10.36 10.16
CA VAL A 64 2.83 -11.52 10.05
C VAL A 64 3.58 -12.84 10.23
N GLN A 65 4.80 -12.96 9.72
CA GLN A 65 5.62 -14.18 9.85
C GLN A 65 5.94 -14.55 11.30
N ASN A 66 5.97 -13.58 12.22
CA ASN A 66 6.32 -13.78 13.63
C ASN A 66 5.10 -13.94 14.55
N LYS A 67 3.90 -14.11 13.98
CA LYS A 67 2.63 -14.01 14.69
C LYS A 67 1.83 -15.30 14.62
N LYS A 68 1.05 -15.56 15.66
CA LYS A 68 0.24 -16.78 15.75
C LYS A 68 -1.07 -16.62 14.98
N ALA A 69 -1.61 -17.74 14.50
CA ALA A 69 -2.98 -17.79 13.99
C ALA A 69 -3.96 -17.31 15.06
N GLY A 70 -5.00 -16.58 14.63
CA GLY A 70 -5.96 -15.89 15.48
C GLY A 70 -5.53 -14.48 15.91
N GLU A 71 -4.26 -14.08 15.74
CA GLU A 71 -3.84 -12.71 16.06
C GLU A 71 -4.44 -11.70 15.08
N ARG A 72 -4.93 -10.59 15.64
CA ARG A 72 -5.48 -9.46 14.89
C ARG A 72 -4.51 -8.29 14.84
N PHE A 73 -4.48 -7.57 13.73
CA PHE A 73 -3.62 -6.41 13.56
C PHE A 73 -4.24 -5.37 12.63
N ASP A 74 -3.73 -4.15 12.67
CA ASP A 74 -3.93 -3.15 11.63
C ASP A 74 -2.58 -2.68 11.07
N LEU A 75 -2.59 -1.92 9.98
CA LEU A 75 -1.35 -1.41 9.38
C LEU A 75 -0.57 -0.47 10.32
N TYR A 76 -1.25 0.18 11.26
CA TYR A 76 -0.63 1.09 12.21
C TYR A 76 0.16 0.34 13.28
N SER A 77 -0.32 -0.83 13.71
CA SER A 77 0.39 -1.71 14.65
C SER A 77 1.48 -2.53 13.96
N ALA A 78 1.29 -2.90 12.70
CA ALA A 78 2.19 -3.78 11.97
C ALA A 78 3.37 -3.09 11.27
N SER A 79 3.28 -1.79 10.97
CA SER A 79 4.31 -1.07 10.22
C SER A 79 4.67 0.28 10.87
N ALA A 80 5.94 0.44 11.23
CA ALA A 80 6.47 1.70 11.74
C ALA A 80 6.46 2.78 10.65
N SER A 81 6.79 2.41 9.42
CA SER A 81 6.74 3.31 8.27
C SER A 81 5.32 3.83 8.02
N TYR A 82 4.31 2.96 8.09
CA TYR A 82 2.90 3.37 7.96
C TYR A 82 2.44 4.27 9.12
N ARG A 83 2.84 3.93 10.34
CA ARG A 83 2.55 4.71 11.54
C ARG A 83 3.07 6.15 11.46
N ASN A 84 4.25 6.34 10.88
CA ASN A 84 4.91 7.64 10.76
C ASN A 84 4.34 8.53 9.63
N ILE A 85 3.42 8.01 8.81
CA ILE A 85 2.70 8.85 7.83
C ILE A 85 1.68 9.68 8.59
N ASP A 86 1.65 11.00 8.37
CA ASP A 86 0.65 11.86 8.98
C ASP A 86 -0.79 11.36 8.71
N MET A 87 -1.64 11.42 9.74
CA MET A 87 -3.05 11.01 9.61
C MET A 87 -3.85 11.95 8.71
N VAL A 88 -3.44 13.22 8.64
CA VAL A 88 -4.16 14.30 7.96
C VAL A 88 -3.16 15.08 7.11
N CYS A 89 -3.52 15.35 5.85
CA CYS A 89 -2.82 16.27 4.98
C CYS A 89 -3.79 17.38 4.57
N ASN A 90 -3.47 18.64 4.89
CA ASN A 90 -4.32 19.80 4.61
C ASN A 90 -5.78 19.66 5.12
N LYS A 91 -5.94 19.26 6.40
CA LYS A 91 -7.25 19.03 7.06
C LYS A 91 -8.08 17.88 6.45
N LYS A 92 -7.52 17.09 5.52
CA LYS A 92 -8.17 15.91 4.92
C LYS A 92 -7.44 14.63 5.29
N PRO A 93 -8.14 13.47 5.36
CA PRO A 93 -7.48 12.19 5.57
C PRO A 93 -6.34 11.96 4.58
N SER A 94 -5.23 11.40 5.06
CA SER A 94 -4.05 11.16 4.23
C SER A 94 -4.35 10.24 3.05
N THR A 95 -4.20 10.78 1.84
CA THR A 95 -4.35 10.02 0.58
C THR A 95 -3.29 8.95 0.44
N ILE A 96 -2.10 9.17 1.04
CA ILE A 96 -1.00 8.21 1.09
C ILE A 96 -1.40 6.98 1.91
N ARG A 97 -1.88 7.18 3.15
CA ARG A 97 -2.37 6.08 4.00
C ARG A 97 -3.46 5.28 3.31
N ALA A 98 -4.43 5.97 2.72
CA ALA A 98 -5.52 5.33 1.98
C ALA A 98 -5.01 4.52 0.77
N SER A 99 -4.00 5.03 0.05
CA SER A 99 -3.37 4.32 -1.06
C SER A 99 -2.71 3.03 -0.60
N ILE A 100 -1.86 3.10 0.43
CA ILE A 100 -1.15 1.94 0.97
C ILE A 100 -2.14 0.92 1.54
N GLY A 101 -3.21 1.35 2.21
CA GLY A 101 -4.26 0.46 2.70
C GLY A 101 -4.96 -0.32 1.59
N ARG A 102 -5.25 0.32 0.46
CA ARG A 102 -5.80 -0.36 -0.73
C ARG A 102 -4.80 -1.34 -1.33
N SER A 103 -3.54 -0.92 -1.44
CA SER A 103 -2.44 -1.76 -1.91
C SER A 103 -2.31 -3.04 -1.09
N PHE A 104 -2.22 -2.92 0.24
CA PHE A 104 -2.18 -4.08 1.12
C PHE A 104 -3.43 -4.94 1.00
N SER A 105 -4.63 -4.34 1.01
CA SER A 105 -5.88 -5.08 0.86
C SER A 105 -5.96 -5.90 -0.44
N SER A 106 -5.26 -5.49 -1.51
CA SER A 106 -5.22 -6.24 -2.78
C SER A 106 -4.26 -7.43 -2.76
N LYS A 107 -3.35 -7.49 -1.78
CA LYS A 107 -2.36 -8.57 -1.62
C LYS A 107 -2.83 -9.69 -0.68
N ILE A 108 -3.87 -9.44 0.10
CA ILE A 108 -4.49 -10.43 0.99
C ILE A 108 -4.93 -11.66 0.16
N GLY A 109 -4.59 -12.86 0.63
CA GLY A 109 -4.88 -14.12 -0.07
C GLY A 109 -3.88 -14.48 -1.16
N THR A 110 -2.82 -13.68 -1.34
CA THR A 110 -1.71 -13.96 -2.27
C THR A 110 -0.39 -13.97 -1.51
N THR A 111 0.67 -14.59 -2.05
CA THR A 111 1.99 -14.61 -1.41
C THR A 111 2.54 -13.20 -1.22
N PRO A 112 3.06 -12.85 -0.03
CA PRO A 112 3.26 -13.67 1.19
C PRO A 112 2.06 -13.71 2.16
N PHE A 113 0.98 -12.98 1.91
CA PHE A 113 -0.18 -12.78 2.78
C PHE A 113 -1.34 -13.77 2.56
N GLN A 114 -1.05 -15.00 2.16
CA GLN A 114 -2.08 -16.05 1.99
C GLN A 114 -2.81 -16.39 3.29
N ASN A 115 -2.12 -16.29 4.42
CA ASN A 115 -2.64 -16.56 5.76
C ASN A 115 -3.26 -15.33 6.44
N VAL A 116 -3.54 -14.27 5.68
CA VAL A 116 -4.17 -13.05 6.19
C VAL A 116 -5.55 -12.92 5.59
N LYS A 117 -6.54 -12.51 6.40
CA LYS A 117 -7.90 -12.16 5.95
C LYS A 117 -8.36 -10.87 6.62
N LYS A 118 -9.38 -10.22 6.06
CA LYS A 118 -10.06 -9.09 6.72
C LYS A 118 -10.88 -9.61 7.89
N CYS A 119 -10.82 -8.95 9.04
CA CYS A 119 -11.73 -9.24 10.14
C CYS A 119 -13.14 -8.76 9.79
N LEU A 120 -14.09 -9.68 9.85
CA LEU A 120 -15.50 -9.38 9.69
C LEU A 120 -16.23 -9.74 10.98
N ASP A 121 -17.04 -8.80 11.49
CA ASP A 121 -18.02 -9.06 12.53
C ASP A 121 -19.42 -8.91 11.93
N LYS A 122 -20.19 -10.00 11.90
CA LYS A 122 -21.52 -10.06 11.28
C LYS A 122 -21.56 -9.49 9.85
N GLY A 123 -20.53 -9.80 9.05
CA GLY A 123 -20.40 -9.32 7.66
C GLY A 123 -19.92 -7.88 7.51
N LYS A 124 -19.67 -7.14 8.60
CA LYS A 124 -19.11 -5.79 8.57
C LYS A 124 -17.62 -5.81 8.89
N GLN A 125 -16.87 -4.94 8.21
CA GLN A 125 -15.44 -4.78 8.46
C GLN A 125 -15.21 -4.26 9.88
N VAL A 126 -14.36 -4.95 10.63
CA VAL A 126 -13.93 -4.51 11.95
C VAL A 126 -12.92 -3.38 11.79
N LEU A 127 -13.11 -2.31 12.56
CA LEU A 127 -12.18 -1.18 12.63
C LEU A 127 -11.47 -1.14 13.97
N SER A 128 -10.22 -0.72 13.97
CA SER A 128 -9.45 -0.47 15.19
C SER A 128 -9.87 0.84 15.85
N ARG A 129 -9.31 1.13 17.04
CA ARG A 129 -9.54 2.40 17.75
C ARG A 129 -9.23 3.63 16.88
N ASN A 130 -8.35 3.50 15.89
CA ASN A 130 -7.96 4.57 14.97
C ASN A 130 -8.78 4.56 13.67
N ASN A 131 -9.92 3.87 13.62
CA ASN A 131 -10.74 3.66 12.43
C ASN A 131 -9.98 3.01 11.27
N ALA A 132 -8.94 2.21 11.55
CA ALA A 132 -8.20 1.46 10.55
C ALA A 132 -8.81 0.06 10.38
N LEU A 133 -8.76 -0.49 9.16
CA LEU A 133 -9.22 -1.86 8.91
C LEU A 133 -8.38 -2.85 9.71
N VAL A 134 -9.07 -3.80 10.37
CA VAL A 134 -8.45 -4.89 11.13
C VAL A 134 -8.37 -6.14 10.27
N TYR A 135 -7.24 -6.83 10.37
CA TYR A 135 -6.92 -8.07 9.70
C TYR A 135 -6.64 -9.15 10.74
N GLU A 136 -6.83 -10.41 10.35
CA GLU A 136 -6.58 -11.59 11.18
C GLU A 136 -5.69 -12.57 10.42
N ILE A 137 -4.76 -13.15 11.16
CA ILE A 137 -3.89 -14.23 10.70
C ILE A 137 -4.62 -15.55 10.96
N PHE A 138 -4.64 -16.48 10.00
CA PHE A 138 -5.32 -17.77 10.14
C PHE A 138 -4.45 -18.94 9.70
#